data_AF-A0A800EA27-F1
#
_entry.id   AF-A0A800EA27-F1
#
_cell.length_a   1.000
_cell.length_b   1.000
_cell.length_c   1.000
_cell.angle_alpha   90.00
_cell.angle_beta   90.00
_cell.angle_gamma   90.00
#
_symmetry.space_group_name_H-M   'P 1'
#
loop_
_entity.id
_entity.type
_entity.pdbx_description
1 polymer ?
#
loop_
_entity_poly.entity_id
_entity_poly.type
_entity_poly.pdbx_seq_one_letter_code
_entity_poly.pdbx_strand_id
1 'polypeptide(L)'
;MTNQRKKCPHCGSTSTLPIAYGLISDEGHKKNNESREWVWGGCKYGQNGTDHCNECGENFGEKIDYTPKNPIDPEKLLDGLDKLTYHLEPENRIPKLYSEAITEANGDEEEAERIYESMLIQLFIK
;
A
#
# COMPACT_ATOMS: atom_id res chain seq x y z
N MET A 1 12.58 -21.42 4.60
CA MET A 1 12.21 -21.42 6.04
C MET A 1 11.10 -22.43 6.23
N THR A 2 11.29 -23.44 7.06
CA THR A 2 10.26 -24.44 7.38
C THR A 2 9.19 -23.77 8.25
N ASN A 3 8.02 -23.49 7.67
CA ASN A 3 6.84 -23.00 8.42
C ASN A 3 6.37 -24.11 9.38
N GLN A 4 6.98 -24.19 10.56
CA GLN A 4 6.41 -24.97 11.66
C GLN A 4 5.13 -24.26 12.07
N ARG A 5 3.98 -24.84 11.70
CA ARG A 5 2.66 -24.30 12.07
C ARG A 5 2.59 -24.17 13.58
N LYS A 6 2.50 -22.93 14.07
CA LYS A 6 2.45 -22.64 15.51
C LYS A 6 1.10 -23.10 16.06
N LYS A 7 1.10 -23.62 17.29
CA LYS A 7 -0.13 -23.94 18.01
C LYS A 7 -0.81 -22.63 18.43
N CYS A 8 -2.10 -22.49 18.12
CA CYS A 8 -2.91 -21.35 18.54
C CYS A 8 -3.00 -21.31 20.08
N PRO A 9 -2.67 -20.18 20.73
CA PRO A 9 -2.73 -20.07 22.18
C PRO A 9 -4.17 -19.96 22.72
N HIS A 10 -5.15 -19.66 21.87
CA HIS A 10 -6.55 -19.46 22.28
C HIS A 10 -7.36 -20.76 22.33
N CYS A 11 -7.21 -21.62 21.31
CA CYS A 11 -7.97 -22.87 21.21
C CYS A 11 -7.10 -24.14 21.16
N GLY A 12 -5.77 -23.99 21.11
CA GLY A 12 -4.84 -25.11 21.04
C GLY A 12 -4.75 -25.80 19.67
N SER A 13 -5.39 -25.27 18.63
CA SER A 13 -5.31 -25.83 17.27
C SER A 13 -3.94 -25.67 16.63
N THR A 14 -3.52 -26.61 15.79
CA THR A 14 -2.35 -26.50 14.89
C THR A 14 -2.73 -26.11 13.46
N SER A 15 -4.04 -25.92 13.19
CA SER A 15 -4.58 -25.39 11.94
C SER A 15 -4.41 -23.88 11.92
N THR A 16 -3.19 -23.45 11.59
CA THR A 16 -2.79 -22.05 11.59
C THR A 16 -2.07 -21.69 10.29
N LEU A 17 -2.24 -20.45 9.85
CA LEU A 17 -1.65 -19.90 8.64
C LEU A 17 -0.93 -18.58 8.98
N PRO A 18 0.21 -18.28 8.31
CA PRO A 18 0.80 -16.95 8.41
C PRO A 18 -0.12 -15.89 7.78
N ILE A 19 -0.03 -14.67 8.29
CA ILE A 19 -0.74 -13.51 7.75
C ILE A 19 0.21 -12.70 6.87
N ALA A 20 -0.21 -12.46 5.62
CA ALA A 20 0.47 -11.55 4.72
C ALA A 20 -0.23 -10.18 4.75
N TYR A 21 0.53 -9.11 5.01
CA TYR A 21 0.04 -7.73 5.06
C TYR A 21 0.57 -6.91 3.90
N GLY A 22 -0.17 -5.86 3.54
CA GLY A 22 0.23 -4.87 2.53
C GLY A 22 -0.34 -5.17 1.15
N LEU A 23 0.21 -4.47 0.15
CA LEU A 23 -0.18 -4.61 -1.24
C LEU A 23 0.40 -5.92 -1.79
N ILE A 24 -0.48 -6.84 -2.17
CA ILE A 24 -0.14 -8.11 -2.82
C ILE A 24 -0.68 -8.03 -4.24
N SER A 25 0.09 -8.48 -5.23
CA SER A 25 -0.36 -8.46 -6.62
C SER A 25 -1.54 -9.41 -6.84
N ASP A 26 -2.32 -9.17 -7.89
CA ASP A 26 -3.41 -10.05 -8.28
C ASP A 26 -2.93 -11.48 -8.56
N GLU A 27 -1.76 -11.64 -9.17
CA GLU A 27 -1.12 -12.96 -9.37
C GLU A 27 -0.79 -13.63 -8.03
N GLY A 28 -0.31 -12.85 -7.06
CA GLY A 28 -0.04 -13.33 -5.70
C GLY A 28 -1.31 -13.81 -5.02
N HIS A 29 -2.41 -13.06 -5.14
CA HIS A 29 -3.73 -13.46 -4.63
C HIS A 29 -4.25 -14.72 -5.32
N LYS A 30 -4.18 -14.80 -6.66
CA LYS A 30 -4.61 -15.97 -7.44
C LYS A 30 -3.86 -17.22 -7.01
N LYS A 31 -2.53 -17.16 -6.95
CA LYS A 31 -1.68 -18.28 -6.54
C LYS A 31 -1.99 -18.76 -5.12
N ASN A 32 -2.19 -17.83 -4.18
CA ASN A 32 -2.52 -18.20 -2.81
C ASN A 32 -3.94 -18.77 -2.67
N ASN A 33 -4.88 -18.38 -3.52
CA ASN A 33 -6.22 -18.97 -3.50
C ASN A 33 -6.19 -20.47 -3.85
N GLU A 34 -5.22 -20.89 -4.67
CA GLU A 34 -4.98 -22.31 -5.01
C GLU A 34 -4.28 -23.07 -3.88
N SER A 35 -3.22 -22.49 -3.30
CA SER A 35 -2.37 -23.18 -2.31
C SER A 35 -2.82 -23.02 -0.86
N ARG A 36 -3.60 -21.97 -0.55
CA ARG A 36 -4.03 -21.55 0.80
C ARG A 36 -2.88 -21.50 1.80
N GLU A 37 -1.77 -20.91 1.39
CA GLU A 37 -0.54 -20.85 2.19
C GLU A 37 -0.54 -19.72 3.23
N TRP A 38 -1.35 -18.67 3.04
CA TRP A 38 -1.47 -17.53 3.94
C TRP A 38 -2.87 -16.90 3.89
N VAL A 39 -3.20 -16.06 4.86
CA VAL A 39 -4.40 -15.20 4.84
C VAL A 39 -4.02 -13.73 4.64
N TRP A 40 -4.86 -12.97 3.92
CA TRP A 40 -4.60 -11.56 3.71
C TRP A 40 -5.05 -10.76 4.92
N GLY A 41 -4.12 -10.07 5.57
CA GLY A 41 -4.39 -9.18 6.71
C GLY A 41 -4.79 -7.76 6.29
N GLY A 42 -4.96 -7.51 4.99
CA GLY A 42 -5.28 -6.18 4.45
C GLY A 42 -4.10 -5.21 4.47
N CYS A 43 -4.43 -3.92 4.43
CA CYS A 43 -3.45 -2.85 4.53
C CYS A 43 -2.82 -2.82 5.92
N LYS A 44 -1.50 -2.59 5.94
CA LYS A 44 -0.67 -2.72 7.13
C LYS A 44 -0.72 -1.43 7.96
N TYR A 45 -1.40 -1.44 9.11
CA TYR A 45 -1.40 -0.32 10.06
C TYR A 45 -1.36 -0.81 11.52
N GLY A 46 -0.59 -0.14 12.38
CA GLY A 46 -0.50 -0.45 13.80
C GLY A 46 0.20 -1.78 14.14
N GLN A 47 -0.19 -2.38 15.26
CA GLN A 47 0.32 -3.67 15.75
C GLN A 47 -0.61 -4.81 15.34
N ASN A 48 -0.13 -5.75 14.54
CA ASN A 48 -0.91 -6.92 14.13
C ASN A 48 -0.16 -8.22 14.39
N GLY A 49 -0.92 -9.31 14.59
CA GLY A 49 -0.36 -10.66 14.75
C GLY A 49 0.22 -11.21 13.45
N THR A 50 1.12 -12.19 13.56
CA THR A 50 1.79 -12.85 12.43
C THR A 50 1.07 -14.10 11.94
N ASP A 51 0.17 -14.65 12.76
CA ASP A 51 -0.43 -15.96 12.54
C ASP A 51 -1.95 -15.89 12.76
N HIS A 52 -2.72 -16.57 11.90
CA HIS A 52 -4.18 -16.70 11.97
C HIS A 52 -4.56 -18.14 12.28
N CYS A 53 -5.55 -18.33 13.16
CA CYS A 53 -6.11 -19.66 13.43
C CYS A 53 -7.38 -19.92 12.61
N ASN A 54 -7.35 -20.97 11.79
CA ASN A 54 -8.51 -21.33 10.96
C ASN A 54 -9.69 -21.89 11.77
N GLU A 55 -9.47 -22.33 13.02
CA GLU A 55 -10.53 -22.93 13.84
C GLU A 55 -11.28 -21.90 14.68
N CYS A 56 -10.57 -20.97 15.33
CA CYS A 56 -11.18 -19.99 16.21
C CYS A 56 -11.21 -18.57 15.64
N GLY A 57 -10.57 -18.34 14.49
CA GLY A 57 -10.52 -17.03 13.82
C GLY A 57 -9.55 -16.03 14.48
N GLU A 58 -8.99 -16.34 15.64
CA GLU A 58 -8.10 -15.43 16.36
C GLU A 58 -6.74 -15.28 15.68
N ASN A 59 -6.26 -14.04 15.67
CA ASN A 59 -4.91 -13.69 15.22
C ASN A 59 -3.96 -13.65 16.43
N PHE A 60 -2.77 -14.21 16.30
CA PHE A 60 -1.78 -14.30 17.37
C PHE A 60 -0.35 -14.20 16.82
N GLY A 61 0.64 -14.35 17.71
CA GLY A 61 2.06 -14.29 17.35
C GLY A 61 2.69 -12.93 17.64
N GLU A 62 3.78 -12.62 16.93
CA GLU A 62 4.54 -11.39 17.16
C GLU A 62 3.69 -10.18 16.75
N LYS A 63 3.63 -9.17 17.60
CA LYS A 63 3.04 -7.88 17.24
C LYS A 63 4.10 -7.06 16.56
N ILE A 64 4.11 -7.08 15.23
CA ILE A 64 5.04 -6.25 14.48
C ILE A 64 4.43 -4.85 14.41
N ASP A 65 5.20 -3.86 14.85
CA ASP A 65 4.80 -2.45 14.77
C ASP A 65 5.07 -1.93 13.35
N TYR A 66 3.98 -1.58 12.69
CA TYR A 66 4.00 -1.05 11.34
C TYR A 66 3.67 0.43 11.27
N THR A 67 3.70 1.13 12.41
CA THR A 67 3.61 2.59 12.40
C THR A 67 4.72 3.18 11.51
N PRO A 68 4.39 4.11 10.61
CA PRO A 68 5.39 4.79 9.80
C PRO A 68 6.41 5.44 10.71
N LYS A 69 7.69 5.11 10.54
CA LYS A 69 8.78 5.73 11.34
C LYS A 69 8.90 7.23 11.08
N ASN A 70 8.43 7.67 9.92
CA ASN A 70 8.33 9.06 9.51
C ASN A 70 6.85 9.35 9.19
N PRO A 71 6.03 9.70 10.19
CA PRO A 71 4.69 10.18 9.92
C PRO A 71 4.76 11.43 9.05
N ILE A 72 3.85 11.54 8.08
CA ILE A 72 3.72 12.75 7.27
C ILE A 72 3.36 13.90 8.21
N ASP A 73 4.13 14.97 8.13
CA ASP A 73 3.88 16.21 8.86
C ASP A 73 2.61 16.88 8.28
N PRO A 74 1.53 17.06 9.06
CA PRO A 74 0.28 17.61 8.56
C PRO A 74 0.44 18.98 7.89
N GLU A 75 1.34 19.84 8.39
CA GLU A 75 1.59 21.15 7.79
C GLU A 75 2.26 21.02 6.43
N LYS A 76 3.20 20.08 6.29
CA LYS A 76 3.85 19.79 4.99
C LYS A 76 2.88 19.16 4.00
N LEU A 77 1.96 18.32 4.48
CA LEU A 77 0.93 17.74 3.63
C LEU A 77 0.01 18.83 3.07
N LEU A 78 -0.42 19.77 3.92
CA LEU A 78 -1.25 20.90 3.51
C LEU A 78 -0.52 21.78 2.49
N ASP A 79 0.73 22.17 2.76
CA ASP A 79 1.56 22.94 1.81
C ASP A 79 1.77 22.20 0.48
N GLY A 80 1.95 20.88 0.52
CA GLY A 80 2.06 20.04 -0.66
C GLY A 80 0.75 19.99 -1.47
N LEU A 81 -0.39 19.89 -0.81
CA LEU A 81 -1.72 19.90 -1.44
C LEU A 81 -2.03 21.25 -2.08
N ASP A 82 -1.73 22.36 -1.40
CA ASP A 82 -1.92 23.71 -1.96
C ASP A 82 -1.10 23.90 -3.25
N LYS A 83 0.14 23.42 -3.27
CA LYS A 83 1.01 23.44 -4.47
C LYS A 83 0.47 22.55 -5.58
N LEU A 84 0.02 21.35 -5.25
CA LEU A 84 -0.60 20.43 -6.20
C LEU A 84 -1.80 21.08 -6.87
N THR A 85 -2.75 21.59 -6.09
CA THR A 85 -3.95 22.26 -6.61
C THR A 85 -3.60 23.47 -7.47
N TYR A 86 -2.65 24.31 -7.03
CA TYR A 86 -2.21 25.46 -7.81
C TYR A 86 -1.67 25.05 -9.19
N HIS A 87 -0.83 24.02 -9.26
CA HIS A 87 -0.17 23.60 -10.50
C HIS A 87 -1.02 22.69 -11.40
N LEU A 88 -2.14 22.15 -10.91
CA LEU A 88 -3.12 21.45 -11.75
C LEU A 88 -3.89 22.42 -12.66
N GLU A 89 -4.03 23.69 -12.26
CA GLU A 89 -4.64 24.73 -13.09
C GLU A 89 -3.81 24.94 -14.38
N PRO A 90 -4.43 24.93 -15.58
CA PRO A 90 -3.72 25.00 -16.86
C PRO A 90 -2.73 26.14 -17.00
N GLU A 91 -3.08 27.33 -16.50
CA GLU A 91 -2.25 28.53 -16.53
C GLU A 91 -1.00 28.46 -15.63
N ASN A 92 -1.02 27.59 -14.63
CA ASN A 92 0.02 27.47 -13.60
C ASN A 92 0.88 26.22 -13.77
N ARG A 93 0.64 25.44 -14.83
CA ARG A 93 1.38 24.21 -15.09
C ARG A 93 2.87 24.48 -15.14
N ILE A 94 3.63 23.57 -14.56
CA ILE A 94 5.08 23.55 -14.68
C ILE A 94 5.39 23.07 -16.12
N PRO A 95 5.85 23.95 -17.04
CA PRO A 95 5.84 23.64 -18.47
C PRO A 95 6.70 22.44 -18.84
N LYS A 96 7.83 22.28 -18.14
CA LYS A 96 8.74 21.16 -18.34
C LYS A 96 8.07 19.81 -18.01
N LEU A 97 7.39 19.73 -16.86
CA LEU A 97 6.72 18.50 -16.43
C LEU A 97 5.53 18.17 -17.32
N TYR A 98 4.75 19.17 -17.74
CA TYR A 98 3.62 18.91 -18.65
C TYR A 98 4.10 18.45 -20.03
N SER A 99 5.20 19.02 -20.55
CA SER A 99 5.82 18.55 -21.79
C SER A 99 6.34 17.11 -21.68
N GLU A 100 6.89 16.73 -20.53
CA GLU A 100 7.32 15.36 -20.26
C GLU A 100 6.12 14.41 -20.21
N ALA A 101 5.03 14.79 -19.53
CA ALA A 101 3.80 14.02 -19.47
C ALA A 101 3.16 13.79 -20.86
N ILE A 102 3.10 14.82 -21.71
CA ILE A 102 2.62 14.71 -23.10
C ILE A 102 3.47 13.73 -23.91
N THR A 103 4.80 13.76 -23.70
CA THR A 103 5.72 12.84 -24.37
C THR A 103 5.48 11.40 -23.92
N GLU A 104 5.29 11.17 -22.62
CA GLU A 104 5.03 9.85 -22.05
C GLU A 104 3.66 9.30 -22.48
N ALA A 105 2.66 10.17 -22.58
CA ALA A 105 1.33 9.85 -23.09
C ALA A 105 1.27 9.63 -24.61
N ASN A 106 2.39 9.74 -25.34
CA ASN A 106 2.44 9.68 -26.81
C ASN A 106 1.49 10.71 -27.49
N GLY A 107 1.32 11.88 -26.87
CA GLY A 107 0.45 12.96 -27.36
C GLY A 107 -1.03 12.81 -26.98
N ASP A 108 -1.43 11.77 -26.23
CA ASP A 108 -2.78 11.69 -25.67
C ASP A 108 -2.92 12.69 -24.52
N GLU A 109 -3.74 13.73 -24.72
CA GLU A 109 -3.92 14.80 -23.73
C GLU A 109 -4.57 14.29 -22.44
N GLU A 110 -5.52 13.36 -22.50
CA GLU A 110 -6.23 12.85 -21.32
C GLU A 110 -5.31 12.00 -20.45
N GLU A 111 -4.48 11.17 -21.09
CA GLU A 111 -3.43 10.42 -20.39
C GLU A 111 -2.33 11.34 -19.87
N ALA A 112 -1.97 12.39 -20.62
CA ALA A 112 -0.99 13.37 -20.17
C ALA A 112 -1.44 14.13 -18.91
N GLU A 113 -2.73 14.46 -18.77
CA GLU A 113 -3.26 15.04 -17.53
C GLU A 113 -3.06 14.09 -16.34
N ARG A 114 -3.36 12.80 -16.50
CA ARG A 114 -3.17 11.79 -15.44
C ARG A 114 -1.70 11.62 -15.05
N ILE A 115 -0.82 11.57 -16.05
CA ILE A 115 0.63 11.46 -15.83
C ILE A 115 1.15 12.72 -15.14
N TYR A 116 0.71 13.90 -15.58
CA TYR A 116 1.10 15.18 -14.99
C TYR A 116 0.67 15.29 -13.52
N GLU A 117 -0.58 14.93 -13.20
CA GLU A 117 -1.07 14.86 -11.81
C GLU A 117 -0.19 13.93 -10.96
N SER A 118 0.13 12.73 -11.46
CA SER A 118 1.01 11.78 -10.78
C SER A 118 2.41 12.36 -10.52
N MET A 119 3.00 13.05 -11.50
CA MET A 119 4.28 13.74 -11.34
C MET A 119 4.24 14.84 -10.27
N LEU A 120 3.15 15.63 -10.24
CA LEU A 120 2.98 16.68 -9.23
C LEU A 120 2.82 16.09 -7.82
N ILE A 121 2.06 15.00 -7.67
CA ILE A 121 1.93 14.28 -6.40
C ILE A 121 3.30 13.83 -5.91
N GLN A 122 4.11 13.21 -6.77
CA GLN A 122 5.47 12.78 -6.41
C GLN A 122 6.39 13.95 -6.03
N LEU A 123 6.18 15.12 -6.63
CA LEU A 123 6.98 16.31 -6.37
C LEU A 123 6.64 16.96 -5.03
N PHE A 124 5.35 17.11 -4.72
CA PHE A 124 4.86 17.92 -3.61
C PHE A 124 4.38 17.13 -2.39
N ILE A 125 3.93 15.89 -2.56
CA ILE A 125 3.44 15.03 -1.49
C ILE A 125 4.53 14.00 -1.16
N LYS A 126 5.24 14.20 -0.03
CA LYS A 126 6.37 13.36 0.41
C LYS A 126 6.16 12.75 1.79
#